data_AF-A0A1L0E9T0-F1
#
_entry.id   AF-A0A1L0E9T0-F1
#
_cell.length_a   1.000
_cell.length_b   1.000
_cell.length_c   1.000
_cell.angle_alpha   90.00
_cell.angle_beta   90.00
_cell.angle_gamma   90.00
#
_symmetry.space_group_name_H-M   'P 1'
#
loop_
_entity.id
_entity.type
_entity.pdbx_description
1 polymer ?
#
loop_
_entity_poly.entity_id
_entity_poly.type
_entity_poly.pdbx_seq_one_letter_code
_entity_poly.pdbx_strand_id
1 'polypeptide(L)'
;MSKFGRSIRIFLADGSPTGLRHVEIANWSGQALACPRSRFSELTDWEESKRPGVYFLFENSAGDNNTAYIGESEDVFKRLADHDRKKDFWNEVIIFTSKDENLTKGHIKYLEARLVEISKNADRYQLENSNTPTKSSLPRADAAAMEEFVDNIRLTLGSLSHRILESVSSSSNMTKPEVKADSLIDYDFSFKVNKVIANGRVTDDGFLLLKNSQIAFKSSPSMPGKI
;
A
#
# COMPACT_ATOMS: atom_id res chain seq x y z
N MET A 1 14.50 -7.93 0.85
CA MET A 1 13.96 -8.34 2.16
C MET A 1 14.43 -9.74 2.50
N SER A 2 14.90 -9.94 3.73
CA SER A 2 15.22 -11.25 4.29
C SER A 2 13.93 -12.08 4.42
N LYS A 3 13.97 -13.33 3.93
CA LYS A 3 12.83 -14.25 3.88
C LYS A 3 12.61 -14.92 5.22
N PHE A 4 11.97 -14.25 6.17
CA PHE A 4 11.50 -14.87 7.41
C PHE A 4 10.03 -14.55 7.63
N GLY A 5 9.33 -15.43 8.35
CA GLY A 5 7.92 -15.26 8.66
C GLY A 5 7.67 -14.04 9.56
N ARG A 6 6.55 -13.36 9.34
CA ARG A 6 6.10 -12.21 10.15
C ARG A 6 4.72 -12.53 10.72
N SER A 7 4.48 -12.17 11.97
CA SER A 7 3.17 -12.30 12.61
C SER A 7 2.52 -10.92 12.72
N ILE A 8 1.34 -10.77 12.12
CA ILE A 8 0.52 -9.57 12.20
C ILE A 8 -0.68 -9.90 13.09
N ARG A 9 -0.92 -9.06 14.10
CA ARG A 9 -2.10 -9.14 14.96
C ARG A 9 -3.06 -8.02 14.55
N ILE A 10 -4.27 -8.39 14.14
CA ILE A 10 -5.35 -7.45 13.83
C ILE A 10 -6.42 -7.61 14.90
N PHE A 11 -6.63 -6.57 15.69
CA PHE A 11 -7.73 -6.46 16.64
C PHE A 11 -8.92 -5.75 15.97
N LEU A 12 -10.08 -6.41 15.95
CA LEU A 12 -11.33 -5.85 15.43
C LEU A 12 -12.11 -5.24 16.60
N ALA A 13 -12.22 -3.90 16.66
CA ALA A 13 -12.78 -3.22 17.84
C ALA A 13 -14.23 -3.62 18.14
N ASP A 14 -14.99 -3.93 17.11
CA ASP A 14 -16.40 -4.33 17.17
C ASP A 14 -16.66 -5.76 16.63
N GLY A 15 -15.59 -6.52 16.34
CA GLY A 15 -15.67 -7.82 15.68
C GLY A 15 -15.93 -7.79 14.17
N SER A 16 -16.03 -6.62 13.54
CA SER A 16 -16.26 -6.48 12.09
C SER A 16 -14.95 -6.32 11.30
N PRO A 17 -14.78 -7.03 10.16
CA PRO A 17 -13.61 -6.85 9.29
C PRO A 17 -13.58 -5.50 8.56
N THR A 18 -14.71 -4.77 8.51
CA THR A 18 -14.84 -3.44 7.89
C THR A 18 -14.91 -2.31 8.92
N GLY A 19 -14.93 -2.65 10.21
CA GLY A 19 -14.93 -1.69 11.31
C GLY A 19 -13.55 -1.09 11.59
N LEU A 20 -13.44 -0.47 12.76
CA LEU A 20 -12.16 0.03 13.27
C LEU A 20 -11.26 -1.16 13.63
N ARG A 21 -10.04 -1.15 13.08
CA ARG A 21 -9.05 -2.21 13.23
C ARG A 21 -7.75 -1.62 13.75
N HIS A 22 -7.23 -2.22 14.82
CA HIS A 22 -5.89 -1.91 15.33
C HIS A 22 -4.93 -3.02 14.93
N VAL A 23 -3.79 -2.66 14.37
CA VAL A 23 -2.84 -3.60 13.77
C VAL A 23 -1.46 -3.45 14.37
N GLU A 24 -0.85 -4.58 14.71
CA GLU A 24 0.49 -4.65 15.27
C GLU A 24 1.30 -5.76 14.58
N ILE A 25 2.63 -5.58 14.52
CA ILE A 25 3.56 -6.63 14.10
C ILE A 25 4.38 -7.06 15.32
N ALA A 26 4.58 -8.37 15.48
CA ALA A 26 5.40 -8.89 16.57
C ALA A 26 6.81 -8.28 16.59
N ASN A 27 7.26 -7.84 17.76
CA ASN A 27 8.57 -7.21 18.00
C ASN A 27 8.80 -5.87 17.28
N TRP A 28 7.75 -5.17 16.85
CA TRP A 28 7.82 -3.83 16.31
C TRP A 28 7.07 -2.84 17.21
N SER A 29 7.65 -1.66 17.48
CA SER A 29 7.00 -0.62 18.27
C SER A 29 5.96 0.18 17.48
N GLY A 30 5.97 0.09 16.15
CA GLY A 30 4.93 0.69 15.33
C GLY A 30 3.59 -0.02 15.44
N GLN A 31 2.55 0.71 15.10
CA GLN A 31 1.16 0.25 15.12
C GLN A 31 0.34 1.02 14.09
N ALA A 32 -0.80 0.45 13.71
CA ALA A 32 -1.72 1.08 12.78
C ALA A 32 -3.17 1.06 13.26
N LEU A 33 -3.94 2.06 12.82
CA LEU A 33 -5.38 2.13 12.96
C LEU A 33 -6.01 2.25 11.57
N ALA A 34 -6.85 1.30 11.18
CA ALA A 34 -7.67 1.39 9.98
C ALA A 34 -9.12 1.66 10.37
N CYS A 35 -9.71 2.71 9.81
CA CYS A 35 -11.06 3.16 10.16
C CYS A 35 -11.82 3.57 8.90
N PRO A 36 -13.05 3.07 8.68
CA PRO A 36 -13.92 3.62 7.64
C PRO A 36 -14.34 5.05 8.02
N ARG A 37 -14.55 5.92 7.02
CA ARG A 37 -14.98 7.31 7.22
C ARG A 37 -16.26 7.42 8.02
N SER A 38 -17.21 6.51 7.81
CA SER A 38 -18.48 6.47 8.54
C SER A 38 -18.34 6.31 10.06
N ARG A 39 -17.18 5.85 10.53
CA ARG A 39 -16.87 5.65 11.95
C ARG A 39 -15.72 6.53 12.43
N PHE A 40 -15.36 7.54 11.66
CA PHE A 40 -14.23 8.43 11.94
C PHE A 40 -14.27 9.02 13.36
N SER A 41 -15.46 9.35 13.87
CA SER A 41 -15.65 9.87 15.22
C SER A 41 -15.11 8.95 16.33
N GLU A 42 -15.13 7.63 16.11
CA GLU A 42 -14.62 6.64 17.08
C GLU A 42 -13.12 6.81 17.33
N LEU A 43 -12.35 7.32 16.37
CA LEU A 43 -10.91 7.57 16.55
C LEU A 43 -10.61 8.54 17.70
N THR A 44 -11.57 9.38 18.11
CA THR A 44 -11.42 10.28 19.26
C THR A 44 -11.08 9.52 20.55
N ASP A 45 -11.56 8.28 20.68
CA ASP A 45 -11.36 7.42 21.84
C ASP A 45 -10.06 6.60 21.76
N TRP A 46 -9.32 6.69 20.64
CA TRP A 46 -8.05 6.01 20.42
C TRP A 46 -6.90 7.01 20.51
N GLU A 47 -6.19 6.99 21.63
CA GLU A 47 -5.05 7.89 21.89
C GLU A 47 -3.94 7.77 20.84
N GLU A 48 -3.78 6.59 20.24
CA GLU A 48 -2.84 6.35 19.16
C GLU A 48 -3.12 7.22 17.93
N SER A 49 -4.38 7.59 17.67
CA SER A 49 -4.73 8.46 16.54
C SER A 49 -4.26 9.91 16.75
N LYS A 50 -4.00 10.33 17.99
CA LYS A 50 -3.56 11.68 18.36
C LYS A 50 -2.04 11.81 18.41
N ARG A 51 -1.30 10.73 18.12
CA ARG A 51 0.16 10.70 18.16
C ARG A 51 0.78 11.15 16.83
N PRO A 52 2.08 11.48 16.82
CA PRO A 52 2.82 11.71 15.60
C PRO A 52 2.77 10.49 14.68
N GLY A 53 2.52 10.71 13.40
CA GLY A 53 2.40 9.61 12.46
C GLY A 53 2.23 10.04 11.01
N VAL A 54 2.11 9.01 10.17
CA VAL A 54 1.71 9.14 8.76
C VAL A 54 0.37 8.44 8.57
N TYR A 55 -0.41 8.88 7.59
CA TYR A 55 -1.70 8.28 7.30
C TYR A 55 -1.97 8.25 5.79
N PHE A 56 -2.84 7.33 5.43
CA PHE A 56 -3.35 7.14 4.07
C PHE A 56 -4.86 7.37 4.09
N LEU A 57 -5.36 8.20 3.20
CA LEU A 57 -6.78 8.26 2.87
C LEU A 57 -6.98 7.51 1.56
N PHE A 58 -7.91 6.55 1.56
CA PHE A 58 -8.25 5.75 0.39
C PHE A 58 -9.67 6.06 -0.05
N GLU A 59 -9.83 6.29 -1.35
CA GLU A 59 -11.13 6.25 -2.01
C GLU A 59 -11.31 4.86 -2.61
N ASN A 60 -12.21 4.07 -2.01
CA ASN A 60 -12.59 2.79 -2.59
C ASN A 60 -13.62 3.06 -3.69
N SER A 61 -13.16 3.18 -4.94
CA SER A 61 -14.03 3.26 -6.12
C SER A 61 -14.14 1.88 -6.73
N ALA A 62 -15.35 1.44 -7.10
CA ALA A 62 -15.59 0.08 -7.60
C ALA A 62 -14.99 -0.21 -9.01
N GLY A 63 -14.02 0.58 -9.47
CA GLY A 63 -13.36 0.46 -10.77
C GLY A 63 -11.83 0.52 -10.66
N ASP A 64 -11.15 0.61 -11.81
CA ASP A 64 -9.67 0.55 -11.90
C ASP A 64 -8.94 1.79 -11.36
N ASN A 65 -9.65 2.87 -11.04
CA ASN A 65 -9.04 4.11 -10.54
C ASN A 65 -9.10 4.17 -9.01
N ASN A 66 -8.08 3.61 -8.37
CA ASN A 66 -7.88 3.78 -6.93
C ASN A 66 -7.23 5.14 -6.64
N THR A 67 -7.90 5.99 -5.87
CA THR A 67 -7.35 7.29 -5.44
C THR A 67 -6.83 7.19 -4.01
N ALA A 68 -5.69 7.82 -3.74
CA ALA A 68 -5.16 7.92 -2.39
C ALA A 68 -4.54 9.29 -2.08
N TYR A 69 -4.47 9.61 -0.79
CA TYR A 69 -3.71 10.73 -0.26
C TYR A 69 -2.84 10.24 0.89
N ILE A 70 -1.58 10.67 0.90
CA ILE A 70 -0.62 10.33 1.96
C ILE A 70 -0.28 11.62 2.71
N GLY A 71 -0.37 11.61 4.04
CA GLY A 71 -0.04 12.78 4.84
C GLY A 71 0.68 12.43 6.13
N GLU A 72 1.26 13.44 6.78
CA GLU A 72 1.84 13.36 8.11
C GLU A 72 1.25 14.39 9.06
N SER A 73 1.33 14.13 10.36
CA SER A 73 1.06 15.12 11.41
C SER A 73 1.67 14.70 12.75
N GLU A 74 1.97 15.67 13.61
CA GLU A 74 2.31 15.42 15.02
C GLU A 74 1.07 15.08 15.86
N ASP A 75 -0.11 15.47 15.37
CA ASP A 75 -1.42 15.06 15.87
C ASP A 75 -2.26 14.65 14.65
N VAL A 76 -2.28 13.34 14.36
CA VAL A 76 -2.92 12.82 13.14
C VAL A 76 -4.44 13.02 13.18
N PHE A 77 -5.10 12.77 14.31
CA PHE A 77 -6.53 12.96 14.45
C PHE A 77 -6.95 14.39 14.14
N LYS A 78 -6.27 15.39 14.71
CA LYS A 78 -6.55 16.81 14.43
C LYS A 78 -6.41 17.13 12.95
N ARG A 79 -5.36 16.63 12.30
CA ARG A 79 -5.14 16.82 10.86
C ARG A 79 -6.20 16.14 10.00
N LEU A 80 -6.64 14.95 10.40
CA LEU A 80 -7.71 14.21 9.73
C LEU A 80 -9.06 14.89 9.91
N ALA A 81 -9.37 15.45 11.08
CA ALA A 81 -10.60 16.20 11.31
C ALA A 81 -10.68 17.46 10.40
N ASP A 82 -9.54 18.11 10.15
CA ASP A 82 -9.46 19.17 9.15
C ASP A 82 -9.71 18.65 7.73
N HIS A 83 -9.23 17.45 7.40
CA HIS A 83 -9.46 16.82 6.11
C HIS A 83 -10.91 16.39 5.92
N ASP A 84 -11.55 15.80 6.92
CA ASP A 84 -12.94 15.37 6.84
C ASP A 84 -13.90 16.52 6.49
N ARG A 85 -13.56 17.74 6.93
CA ARG A 85 -14.31 18.98 6.62
C ARG A 85 -13.99 19.59 5.25
N LYS A 86 -12.80 19.32 4.69
CA LYS A 86 -12.24 20.04 3.52
C LYS A 86 -12.07 19.16 2.28
N LYS A 87 -12.05 17.84 2.45
CA LYS A 87 -11.89 16.87 1.37
C LYS A 87 -13.15 16.03 1.26
N ASP A 88 -13.74 16.08 0.08
CA ASP A 88 -14.93 15.29 -0.23
C ASP A 88 -14.56 13.83 -0.52
N PHE A 89 -13.34 13.56 -1.02
CA PHE A 89 -12.89 12.23 -1.43
C PHE A 89 -12.17 11.50 -0.28
N TRP A 90 -12.77 10.42 0.23
CA TRP A 90 -12.16 9.27 0.92
C TRP A 90 -13.23 8.43 1.62
N ASN A 91 -13.02 7.12 1.71
CA ASN A 91 -13.91 6.14 2.33
C ASN A 91 -13.27 5.43 3.53
N GLU A 92 -11.94 5.36 3.57
CA GLU A 92 -11.19 4.69 4.61
C GLU A 92 -9.89 5.46 4.91
N VAL A 93 -9.49 5.47 6.18
CA VAL A 93 -8.19 5.98 6.62
C VAL A 93 -7.39 4.86 7.27
N ILE A 94 -6.08 4.82 6.99
CA ILE A 94 -5.12 3.98 7.71
C ILE A 94 -4.02 4.88 8.28
N ILE A 95 -3.93 4.93 9.61
CA ILE A 95 -2.95 5.71 10.38
C ILE A 95 -1.82 4.78 10.80
N PHE A 96 -0.58 5.25 10.75
CA PHE A 96 0.60 4.59 11.30
C PHE A 96 1.30 5.50 12.30
N THR A 97 1.53 4.98 13.50
CA THR A 97 2.22 5.69 14.59
C THR A 97 3.11 4.70 15.38
N SER A 98 3.73 5.18 16.46
CA SER A 98 4.51 4.37 17.38
C SER A 98 3.81 4.23 18.74
N LYS A 99 4.05 3.10 19.41
CA LYS A 99 3.66 2.84 20.80
C LYS A 99 4.54 3.61 21.79
N ASP A 100 5.74 3.97 21.37
CA ASP A 100 6.65 4.84 22.10
C ASP A 100 6.63 6.28 21.54
N GLU A 101 7.38 7.19 22.17
CA GLU A 101 7.48 8.61 21.78
C GLU A 101 8.64 8.88 20.81
N ASN A 102 9.16 7.86 20.11
CA ASN A 102 10.35 7.99 19.28
C ASN A 102 10.10 8.56 17.87
N LEU A 103 8.84 8.72 17.45
CA LEU A 103 8.50 9.37 16.16
C LEU A 103 8.47 10.90 16.30
N THR A 104 9.54 11.54 15.84
CA THR A 104 9.65 13.00 15.78
C THR A 104 9.08 13.58 14.49
N LYS A 105 8.94 14.91 14.41
CA LYS A 105 8.57 15.62 13.17
C LYS A 105 9.50 15.28 11.99
N GLY A 106 10.80 15.12 12.26
CA GLY A 106 11.77 14.73 11.24
C GLY A 106 11.48 13.34 10.65
N HIS A 107 11.14 12.39 11.53
CA HIS A 107 10.81 11.01 11.17
C HIS A 107 9.56 10.94 10.29
N ILE A 108 8.45 11.55 10.71
CA ILE A 108 7.19 11.47 9.97
C ILE A 108 7.24 12.18 8.61
N LYS A 109 8.01 13.28 8.48
CA LYS A 109 8.28 13.92 7.18
C LYS A 109 9.16 13.06 6.27
N TYR A 110 10.13 12.33 6.83
CA TYR A 110 10.92 11.37 6.07
C TYR A 110 10.03 10.25 5.53
N LEU A 111 9.19 9.68 6.39
CA LEU A 111 8.24 8.63 6.02
C LEU A 111 7.28 9.11 4.93
N GLU A 112 6.61 10.25 5.10
CA GLU A 112 5.69 10.80 4.09
C GLU A 112 6.35 10.93 2.72
N ALA A 113 7.55 11.54 2.66
CA ALA A 113 8.27 11.70 1.41
C ALA A 113 8.63 10.35 0.75
N ARG A 114 9.07 9.36 1.54
CA ARG A 114 9.39 8.02 1.04
C ARG A 114 8.17 7.26 0.58
N LEU A 115 7.07 7.33 1.31
CA LEU A 115 5.83 6.64 0.96
C LEU A 115 5.22 7.24 -0.30
N VAL A 116 5.25 8.56 -0.47
CA VAL A 116 4.82 9.22 -1.71
C VAL A 116 5.72 8.82 -2.89
N GLU A 117 7.04 8.79 -2.70
CA GLU A 117 7.99 8.34 -3.73
C GLU A 117 7.71 6.90 -4.18
N ILE A 118 7.57 5.97 -3.23
CA ILE A 118 7.29 4.56 -3.51
C ILE A 118 5.93 4.41 -4.20
N SER A 119 4.90 5.12 -3.73
CA SER A 119 3.55 5.05 -4.31
C SER A 119 3.51 5.56 -5.75
N LYS A 120 4.22 6.65 -6.05
CA LYS A 120 4.37 7.15 -7.43
C LYS A 120 5.09 6.16 -8.33
N ASN A 121 6.14 5.50 -7.82
CA ASN A 121 6.88 4.49 -8.58
C ASN A 121 6.09 3.19 -8.77
N ALA A 122 5.19 2.88 -7.83
CA ALA A 122 4.33 1.71 -7.91
C ALA A 122 3.23 1.84 -8.97
N ASP A 123 2.76 3.07 -9.20
CA ASP A 123 1.77 3.43 -10.23
C ASP A 123 0.45 2.62 -10.13
N ARG A 124 0.02 2.34 -8.90
CA ARG A 124 -1.24 1.62 -8.60
C ARG A 124 -2.39 2.52 -8.16
N TYR A 125 -2.08 3.71 -7.66
CA TYR A 125 -3.04 4.67 -7.14
C TYR A 125 -2.76 6.05 -7.72
N GLN A 126 -3.82 6.78 -8.07
CA GLN A 126 -3.74 8.20 -8.34
C GLN A 126 -3.57 8.94 -7.01
N LEU A 127 -2.43 9.64 -6.84
CA LEU A 127 -2.17 10.42 -5.64
C LEU A 127 -2.74 11.84 -5.75
N GLU A 128 -3.57 12.22 -4.78
CA GLU A 128 -4.16 13.57 -4.65
C GLU A 128 -3.27 14.56 -3.86
N ASN A 129 -2.01 14.19 -3.63
CA ASN A 129 -1.01 15.08 -3.06
C ASN A 129 -0.69 16.20 -4.06
N SER A 130 -1.11 17.43 -3.76
CA SER A 130 -0.86 18.60 -4.62
C SER A 130 0.61 19.02 -4.65
N ASN A 131 1.41 18.59 -3.68
CA ASN A 131 2.84 18.86 -3.59
C ASN A 131 3.65 17.57 -3.38
N THR A 132 4.92 17.61 -3.77
CA THR A 132 5.88 16.57 -3.38
C THR A 132 6.42 16.91 -1.99
N PRO A 133 6.25 16.03 -0.98
CA PRO A 133 6.76 16.28 0.36
C PRO A 133 8.28 16.46 0.38
N THR A 134 8.76 17.38 1.22
CA THR A 134 10.20 17.56 1.43
C THR A 134 10.72 16.48 2.37
N LYS A 135 11.64 15.66 1.87
CA LYS A 135 12.32 14.63 2.67
C LYS A 135 13.25 15.28 3.69
N SER A 136 12.98 15.07 4.98
CA SER A 136 13.87 15.52 6.07
C SER A 136 15.22 14.80 6.01
N SER A 137 16.30 15.49 6.36
CA SER A 137 17.61 14.87 6.57
C SER A 137 17.64 14.24 7.97
N LEU A 138 17.95 12.95 8.04
CA LEU A 138 18.04 12.18 9.29
C LEU A 138 19.45 11.60 9.46
N PRO A 139 19.94 11.43 10.71
CA PRO A 139 21.11 10.62 10.99
C PRO A 139 21.01 9.22 10.38
N ARG A 140 22.16 8.60 10.11
CA ARG A 140 22.22 7.30 9.42
C ARG A 140 21.39 6.21 10.13
N ALA A 141 21.42 6.18 11.47
CA ALA A 141 20.68 5.20 12.26
C ALA A 141 19.16 5.42 12.13
N ASP A 142 18.69 6.65 12.30
CA ASP A 142 17.27 7.00 12.20
C ASP A 142 16.73 6.78 10.79
N ALA A 143 17.49 7.14 9.76
CA ALA A 143 17.13 6.88 8.38
C ALA A 143 16.97 5.37 8.09
N ALA A 144 17.86 4.53 8.62
CA ALA A 144 17.75 3.08 8.48
C ALA A 144 16.52 2.52 9.21
N ALA A 145 16.24 3.02 10.42
CA ALA A 145 15.03 2.65 11.16
C ALA A 145 13.74 3.07 10.43
N MET A 146 13.74 4.22 9.75
CA MET A 146 12.60 4.67 8.95
C MET A 146 12.37 3.80 7.70
N GLU A 147 13.41 3.27 7.06
CA GLU A 147 13.23 2.32 5.96
C GLU A 147 12.65 0.98 6.46
N GLU A 148 13.06 0.50 7.63
CA GLU A 148 12.40 -0.65 8.27
C GLU A 148 10.92 -0.36 8.61
N PHE A 149 10.63 0.86 9.07
CA PHE A 149 9.26 1.30 9.32
C PHE A 149 8.43 1.29 8.02
N VAL A 150 8.98 1.77 6.91
CA VAL A 150 8.34 1.72 5.57
C VAL A 150 8.03 0.28 5.15
N ASP A 151 8.96 -0.65 5.36
CA ASP A 151 8.77 -2.07 5.08
C ASP A 151 7.60 -2.67 5.89
N ASN A 152 7.47 -2.27 7.16
CA ASN A 152 6.38 -2.67 8.04
C ASN A 152 5.03 -2.03 7.66
N ILE A 153 5.03 -0.77 7.22
CA ILE A 153 3.86 -0.10 6.63
C ILE A 153 3.38 -0.89 5.40
N ARG A 154 4.29 -1.23 4.48
CA ARG A 154 3.98 -1.98 3.26
C ARG A 154 3.33 -3.33 3.57
N LEU A 155 3.91 -4.08 4.50
CA LEU A 155 3.34 -5.36 4.94
C LEU A 155 1.94 -5.19 5.55
N THR A 156 1.77 -4.19 6.40
CA THR A 156 0.49 -3.91 7.07
C THR A 156 -0.58 -3.51 6.07
N LEU A 157 -0.29 -2.59 5.15
CA LEU A 157 -1.21 -2.18 4.08
C LEU A 157 -1.64 -3.37 3.22
N GLY A 158 -0.69 -4.21 2.80
CA GLY A 158 -0.99 -5.42 2.02
C GLY A 158 -1.92 -6.38 2.75
N SER A 159 -1.76 -6.54 4.06
CA SER A 159 -2.66 -7.36 4.90
C SER A 159 -4.07 -6.77 5.06
N LEU A 160 -4.21 -5.45 4.85
CA LEU A 160 -5.47 -4.73 4.83
C LEU A 160 -6.02 -4.52 3.41
N SER A 161 -5.50 -5.29 2.44
CA SER A 161 -5.90 -5.24 1.02
C SER A 161 -5.59 -3.94 0.28
N HIS A 162 -4.66 -3.13 0.80
CA HIS A 162 -4.17 -1.92 0.13
C HIS A 162 -2.75 -2.14 -0.40
N ARG A 163 -2.58 -2.04 -1.72
CA ARG A 163 -1.30 -2.37 -2.39
C ARG A 163 -0.59 -1.14 -2.94
N ILE A 164 -0.84 0.03 -2.37
CA ILE A 164 -0.32 1.32 -2.84
C ILE A 164 1.21 1.38 -2.94
N LEU A 165 1.92 0.58 -2.15
CA LEU A 165 3.39 0.53 -2.12
C LEU A 165 3.99 -0.64 -2.94
N GLU A 166 3.14 -1.45 -3.60
CA GLU A 166 3.55 -2.60 -4.40
C GLU A 166 3.67 -2.21 -5.87
N SER A 167 4.84 -2.42 -6.49
CA SER A 167 4.99 -2.21 -7.93
C SER A 167 4.05 -3.12 -8.73
N VAL A 168 3.47 -2.62 -9.81
CA VAL A 168 2.72 -3.44 -10.79
C VAL A 168 3.66 -4.43 -11.49
N SER A 169 4.91 -4.03 -11.68
CA SER A 169 5.96 -4.91 -12.16
C SER A 169 6.83 -5.31 -10.98
N SER A 170 6.62 -6.51 -10.45
CA SER A 170 7.60 -7.18 -9.63
C SER A 170 8.83 -7.49 -10.51
N SER A 171 9.62 -6.47 -10.81
CA SER A 171 11.02 -6.63 -11.20
C SER A 171 11.74 -7.00 -9.92
N SER A 172 11.44 -8.19 -9.41
CA SER A 172 12.36 -8.84 -8.51
C SER A 172 13.68 -8.86 -9.30
N ASN A 173 14.71 -8.20 -8.77
CA ASN A 173 16.10 -8.45 -9.15
C ASN A 173 16.47 -9.89 -8.68
N MET A 174 15.61 -10.86 -8.99
CA MET A 174 15.96 -12.26 -9.03
C MET A 174 16.83 -12.36 -10.28
N THR A 175 18.15 -12.43 -10.04
CA THR A 175 19.05 -13.22 -10.88
C THR A 175 18.25 -14.35 -11.48
N LYS A 176 18.14 -14.41 -12.83
CA LYS A 176 17.37 -15.39 -13.62
C LYS A 176 16.98 -16.57 -12.73
N PRO A 177 15.71 -16.70 -12.29
CA PRO A 177 15.35 -17.85 -11.50
C PRO A 177 15.73 -19.07 -12.34
N GLU A 178 16.62 -19.90 -11.81
CA GLU A 178 16.71 -21.28 -12.27
C GLU A 178 15.28 -21.78 -12.26
N VAL A 179 14.78 -22.16 -13.43
CA VAL A 179 13.42 -22.63 -13.62
C VAL A 179 13.21 -23.77 -12.63
N LYS A 180 12.54 -23.48 -11.50
CA LYS A 180 12.03 -24.54 -10.65
C LYS A 180 10.92 -25.18 -11.47
N ALA A 181 11.15 -26.41 -11.92
CA ALA A 181 10.28 -27.14 -12.83
C ALA A 181 8.80 -27.22 -12.37
N ASP A 182 8.51 -26.95 -11.09
CA ASP A 182 7.20 -27.09 -10.46
C ASP A 182 6.48 -25.77 -10.11
N SER A 183 6.97 -24.60 -10.52
CA SER A 183 6.30 -23.30 -10.24
C SER A 183 6.11 -22.45 -11.49
N LEU A 184 4.84 -22.13 -11.79
CA LEU A 184 4.45 -21.20 -12.86
C LEU A 184 4.51 -19.72 -12.43
N ILE A 185 4.64 -19.46 -11.13
CA ILE A 185 4.80 -18.10 -10.60
C ILE A 185 6.12 -17.52 -11.11
N ASP A 186 6.06 -16.30 -11.64
CA ASP A 186 7.16 -15.60 -12.30
C ASP A 186 7.70 -16.22 -13.60
N TYR A 187 6.99 -17.21 -14.17
CA TYR A 187 7.31 -17.73 -15.49
C TYR A 187 6.87 -16.77 -16.60
N ASP A 188 7.76 -16.44 -17.53
CA ASP A 188 7.43 -15.61 -18.69
C ASP A 188 6.76 -16.47 -19.78
N PHE A 189 5.45 -16.29 -19.93
CA PHE A 189 4.66 -16.90 -20.98
C PHE A 189 4.71 -16.03 -22.24
N SER A 190 4.84 -16.67 -23.39
CA SER A 190 4.72 -16.02 -24.70
C SER A 190 3.59 -16.67 -25.50
N PHE A 191 2.62 -15.86 -25.90
CA PHE A 191 1.46 -16.28 -26.69
C PHE A 191 1.56 -15.67 -28.08
N LYS A 192 1.40 -16.51 -29.10
CA LYS A 192 1.37 -16.09 -30.50
C LYS A 192 0.14 -16.68 -31.20
N VAL A 193 -0.81 -15.83 -31.53
CA VAL A 193 -2.05 -16.21 -32.25
C VAL A 193 -2.34 -15.18 -33.34
N ASN A 194 -2.62 -15.61 -34.57
CA ASN A 194 -2.99 -14.72 -35.69
C ASN A 194 -2.05 -13.50 -35.89
N LYS A 195 -0.73 -13.70 -35.72
CA LYS A 195 0.33 -12.66 -35.78
C LYS A 195 0.33 -11.65 -34.63
N VAL A 196 -0.59 -11.76 -33.68
CA VAL A 196 -0.58 -11.04 -32.40
C VAL A 196 0.39 -11.75 -31.46
N ILE A 197 1.29 -10.99 -30.84
CA ILE A 197 2.26 -11.49 -29.86
C ILE A 197 1.96 -10.80 -28.53
N ALA A 198 1.79 -11.60 -27.48
CA ALA A 198 1.63 -11.13 -26.12
C ALA A 198 2.58 -11.89 -25.21
N ASN A 199 3.23 -11.18 -24.30
CA ASN A 199 4.05 -11.77 -23.25
C ASN A 199 3.43 -11.42 -21.90
N GLY A 200 3.41 -12.37 -20.99
CA GLY A 200 2.85 -12.14 -19.68
C GLY A 200 3.38 -13.12 -18.65
N ARG A 201 3.02 -12.88 -17.39
CA ARG A 201 3.56 -13.61 -16.25
C ARG A 201 2.45 -13.83 -15.24
N VAL A 202 2.40 -15.02 -14.65
CA VAL A 202 1.55 -15.27 -13.48
C VAL A 202 2.26 -14.70 -12.26
N THR A 203 1.61 -13.78 -11.57
CA THR A 203 2.03 -13.20 -10.30
C THR A 203 1.01 -13.55 -9.21
N ASP A 204 1.31 -13.21 -7.96
CA ASP A 204 0.35 -13.34 -6.85
C ASP A 204 -0.92 -12.47 -7.04
N ASP A 205 -0.89 -11.55 -8.03
CA ASP A 205 -1.97 -10.61 -8.36
C ASP A 205 -2.82 -11.10 -9.54
N GLY A 206 -2.51 -12.26 -10.11
CA GLY A 206 -3.14 -12.78 -11.31
C GLY A 206 -2.18 -12.77 -12.50
N PHE A 207 -2.69 -12.47 -13.70
CA PHE A 207 -1.88 -12.52 -14.91
C PHE A 207 -1.46 -11.11 -15.35
N LEU A 208 -0.17 -10.81 -15.25
CA LEU A 208 0.41 -9.54 -15.68
C LEU A 208 0.75 -9.58 -17.17
N LEU A 209 0.16 -8.68 -17.95
CA LEU A 209 0.53 -8.48 -19.36
C LEU A 209 1.73 -7.52 -19.45
N LEU A 210 2.81 -7.95 -20.08
CA LEU A 210 4.03 -7.15 -20.21
C LEU A 210 3.88 -6.05 -21.27
N LYS A 211 4.61 -4.95 -21.08
CA LYS A 211 4.70 -3.86 -22.06
C LYS A 211 5.05 -4.38 -23.46
N ASN A 212 4.47 -3.76 -24.49
CA ASN A 212 4.58 -4.14 -25.90
C ASN A 212 3.85 -5.43 -26.31
N SER A 213 3.11 -6.06 -25.40
CA SER A 213 2.15 -7.10 -25.77
C SER A 213 0.99 -6.52 -26.57
N GLN A 214 0.44 -7.32 -27.47
CA GLN A 214 -0.68 -6.95 -28.32
C GLN A 214 -1.94 -7.71 -27.91
N ILE A 215 -3.09 -7.03 -27.94
CA ILE A 215 -4.40 -7.62 -27.66
C ILE A 215 -5.19 -7.65 -28.96
N ALA A 216 -5.83 -8.79 -29.25
CA ALA A 216 -6.75 -8.88 -30.37
C ALA A 216 -8.07 -8.18 -30.02
N PHE A 217 -8.52 -7.22 -30.85
CA PHE A 217 -9.80 -6.52 -30.65
C PHE A 217 -11.03 -7.40 -30.84
N LYS A 218 -10.92 -8.52 -31.56
CA LYS A 218 -12.00 -9.48 -31.76
C LYS A 218 -11.73 -10.74 -30.97
N SER A 219 -12.71 -11.18 -30.18
CA SER A 219 -12.65 -12.46 -29.48
C SER A 219 -12.63 -13.64 -30.46
N SER A 220 -11.88 -14.68 -30.13
CA SER A 220 -11.93 -15.95 -30.87
C SER A 220 -13.10 -16.81 -30.36
N PRO A 221 -13.61 -17.76 -31.17
CA PRO A 221 -14.65 -18.70 -30.72
C PRO A 221 -14.27 -19.51 -29.48
N SER A 222 -12.97 -19.68 -29.21
CA SER A 222 -12.41 -20.39 -28.06
C SER A 222 -12.32 -19.57 -26.77
N MET A 223 -12.66 -18.27 -26.79
CA MET A 223 -12.66 -17.43 -25.59
C MET A 223 -13.86 -17.79 -24.68
N PRO A 224 -13.65 -18.25 -23.43
CA PRO A 224 -14.73 -18.57 -22.51
C PRO A 224 -15.51 -17.30 -22.12
N GLY A 225 -16.84 -17.37 -22.10
CA GLY A 225 -17.70 -16.27 -21.62
C GLY A 225 -17.60 -14.99 -22.46
N LYS A 226 -17.86 -15.09 -23.77
CA LYS A 226 -17.83 -13.98 -24.73
C LYS A 226 -18.39 -12.68 -24.12
N ILE A 227 -17.59 -11.61 -24.21
CA ILE A 227 -17.91 -10.23 -23.83
C ILE A 227 -19.15 -9.76 -24.57
#